data_AF-A0A3A0D9M8-F1
#
_entry.id   AF-A0A3A0D9M8-F1
#
_cell.length_a   1.000
_cell.length_b   1.000
_cell.length_c   1.000
_cell.angle_alpha   90.00
_cell.angle_beta   90.00
_cell.angle_gamma   90.00
#
_symmetry.space_group_name_H-M   'P 1'
#
loop_
_entity.id
_entity.type
_entity.pdbx_description
1 polymer ?
#
loop_
_entity_poly.entity_id
_entity_poly.type
_entity_poly.pdbx_seq_one_letter_code
_entity_poly.pdbx_strand_id
1 'polypeptide(L)'
;MPSFVAGDVNFGATPHLVHLADRYVIDTALDVLATLRGHDGLTTVGSLEVGFSDHGAMDIDPRSGIANAALQPAGQLESTLYAINLQSGAATVIGPIGGGILISSMAIEPPVRPVTELASTMLLSPAARYAHVSLERA
;
A
#
# COMPACT_ATOMS: atom_id res chain seq x y z
N MET A 1 4.67 -8.17 20.28
CA MET A 1 4.40 -8.42 18.85
C MET A 1 2.97 -8.90 18.74
N PRO A 2 2.24 -8.57 17.66
CA PRO A 2 0.86 -8.99 17.50
C PRO A 2 0.71 -10.51 17.62
N SER A 3 -0.42 -10.98 18.12
CA SER A 3 -0.73 -12.41 18.29
C SER A 3 -2.16 -12.71 17.85
N PHE A 4 -2.40 -13.94 17.40
CA PHE A 4 -3.76 -14.40 17.09
C PHE A 4 -4.66 -14.30 18.32
N VAL A 5 -5.84 -13.71 18.15
CA VAL A 5 -6.78 -13.46 19.25
C VAL A 5 -7.49 -14.73 19.69
N ALA A 6 -7.99 -14.76 20.93
CA ALA A 6 -8.76 -15.89 21.44
C ALA A 6 -9.96 -16.20 20.51
N GLY A 7 -10.09 -17.48 20.13
CA GLY A 7 -11.10 -17.95 19.18
C GLY A 7 -10.67 -17.94 17.71
N ASP A 8 -9.49 -17.41 17.38
CA ASP A 8 -8.88 -17.58 16.07
C ASP A 8 -8.35 -19.01 15.89
N VAL A 9 -8.35 -19.53 14.65
CA VAL A 9 -7.85 -20.88 14.33
C VAL A 9 -6.37 -21.04 14.66
N ASN A 10 -5.60 -19.95 14.59
CA ASN A 10 -4.17 -19.93 14.88
C ASN A 10 -3.86 -19.39 16.29
N PHE A 11 -4.86 -19.36 17.19
CA PHE A 11 -4.65 -18.92 18.57
C PHE A 11 -3.54 -19.71 19.27
N GLY A 12 -2.58 -19.00 19.88
CA GLY A 12 -1.42 -19.60 20.56
C GLY A 12 -0.25 -19.98 19.65
N ALA A 13 -0.41 -19.89 18.33
CA ALA A 13 0.71 -20.02 17.40
C ALA A 13 1.65 -18.80 17.51
N THR A 14 2.94 -19.00 17.20
CA THR A 14 3.91 -17.91 17.11
C THR A 14 3.89 -17.35 15.69
N PRO A 15 3.43 -16.10 15.46
CA PRO A 15 3.34 -15.55 14.12
C PRO A 15 4.70 -15.11 13.57
N HIS A 16 4.88 -15.20 12.26
CA HIS A 16 6.01 -14.61 11.54
C HIS A 16 5.54 -13.68 10.44
N LEU A 17 5.33 -12.42 10.82
CA LEU A 17 4.67 -11.41 9.99
C LEU A 17 5.69 -10.65 9.12
N VAL A 18 5.57 -10.74 7.80
CA VAL A 18 6.62 -10.20 6.90
C VAL A 18 6.11 -9.11 5.96
N HIS A 19 5.02 -9.36 5.23
CA HIS A 19 4.54 -8.43 4.20
C HIS A 19 3.23 -7.78 4.66
N LEU A 20 3.31 -6.53 5.13
CA LEU A 20 2.18 -5.73 5.59
C LEU A 20 1.74 -4.75 4.50
N ALA A 21 0.44 -4.71 4.21
CA ALA A 21 -0.20 -3.67 3.42
C ALA A 21 -1.54 -3.28 4.05
N ASP A 22 -1.72 -2.00 4.33
CA ASP A 22 -2.87 -1.47 5.10
C ASP A 22 -3.03 -2.20 6.46
N ARG A 23 -4.01 -3.10 6.58
CA ARG A 23 -4.23 -3.94 7.77
C ARG A 23 -3.99 -5.43 7.53
N TYR A 24 -3.61 -5.82 6.32
CA TYR A 24 -3.41 -7.20 5.93
C TYR A 24 -1.93 -7.55 5.99
N VAL A 25 -1.63 -8.72 6.53
CA VAL A 25 -0.25 -9.17 6.71
C VAL A 25 -0.12 -10.64 6.36
N ILE A 26 0.94 -10.96 5.63
CA ILE A 26 1.33 -12.34 5.34
C ILE A 26 2.14 -12.88 6.51
N ASP A 27 1.71 -14.03 7.05
CA ASP A 27 2.45 -14.84 8.00
C ASP A 27 3.12 -16.00 7.26
N THR A 28 4.45 -15.96 7.11
CA THR A 28 5.21 -16.97 6.36
C THR A 28 5.50 -18.23 7.18
N ALA A 29 5.31 -18.20 8.50
CA ALA A 29 5.45 -19.39 9.32
C ALA A 29 4.20 -20.30 9.23
N LEU A 30 3.04 -19.70 8.96
CA LEU A 30 1.76 -20.40 8.90
C LEU A 30 1.16 -20.45 7.49
N ASP A 31 1.78 -19.77 6.52
CA ASP A 31 1.28 -19.62 5.14
C ASP A 31 -0.17 -19.11 5.08
N VAL A 32 -0.46 -18.08 5.87
CA VAL A 32 -1.78 -17.45 5.95
C VAL A 32 -1.73 -15.95 5.67
N LEU A 33 -2.84 -15.44 5.12
CA LEU A 33 -3.17 -14.04 5.23
C LEU A 33 -3.87 -13.80 6.57
N ALA A 34 -3.41 -12.80 7.32
CA ALA A 34 -4.03 -12.34 8.55
C ALA A 34 -4.39 -10.85 8.45
N THR A 35 -5.32 -10.42 9.31
CA THR A 35 -5.67 -9.01 9.51
C THR A 35 -5.26 -8.56 10.90
N LEU A 36 -4.67 -7.38 10.99
CA LEU A 36 -4.44 -6.71 12.25
C LEU A 36 -5.79 -6.22 12.81
N ARG A 37 -6.01 -6.43 14.11
CA ARG A 37 -7.09 -5.85 14.93
C ARG A 37 -6.47 -4.97 16.02
N GLY A 38 -6.67 -3.66 15.91
CA GLY A 38 -5.99 -2.70 16.79
C GLY A 38 -4.48 -2.75 16.59
N HIS A 39 -3.74 -2.70 17.70
CA HIS A 39 -2.28 -2.70 17.72
C HIS A 39 -1.65 -4.10 17.88
N ASP A 40 -2.34 -5.03 18.56
CA ASP A 40 -1.74 -6.29 19.02
C ASP A 40 -2.51 -7.57 18.64
N GLY A 41 -3.70 -7.45 18.05
CA GLY A 41 -4.51 -8.61 17.68
C GLY A 41 -4.32 -9.02 16.22
N LEU A 42 -4.30 -10.34 15.95
CA LEU A 42 -4.40 -10.90 14.61
C LEU A 42 -5.69 -11.73 14.48
N THR A 43 -6.32 -11.66 13.33
CA THR A 43 -7.36 -12.60 12.90
C THR A 43 -6.98 -13.20 11.55
N THR A 44 -6.97 -14.52 11.46
CA THR A 44 -6.70 -15.26 10.24
C THR A 44 -7.81 -15.00 9.22
N VAL A 45 -7.43 -14.61 8.01
CA VAL A 45 -8.35 -14.53 6.86
C VAL A 45 -8.48 -15.90 6.21
N GLY A 46 -7.34 -16.56 5.94
CA GLY A 46 -7.28 -17.91 5.41
C GLY A 46 -5.90 -18.25 4.85
N SER A 47 -5.76 -19.47 4.32
CA SER A 47 -4.50 -19.95 3.75
C SER A 47 -4.15 -19.23 2.45
N LEU A 48 -2.85 -19.03 2.24
CA LEU A 48 -2.30 -18.58 0.97
C LEU A 48 -2.28 -19.69 -0.10
N GLU A 49 -2.50 -20.95 0.29
CA GLU A 49 -2.44 -22.16 -0.54
C GLU A 49 -1.05 -22.49 -1.12
N VAL A 50 -0.08 -21.60 -0.94
CA VAL A 50 1.31 -21.71 -1.38
C VAL A 50 2.21 -21.28 -0.24
N GLY A 51 3.29 -22.04 -0.02
CA GLY A 51 4.31 -21.68 0.95
C GLY A 51 5.27 -20.62 0.40
N PHE A 52 5.55 -19.59 1.21
CA PHE A 52 6.43 -18.48 0.81
C PHE A 52 7.61 -18.32 1.77
N SER A 53 8.73 -17.81 1.25
CA SER A 53 9.81 -17.29 2.09
C SER A 53 9.53 -15.84 2.51
N ASP A 54 10.44 -15.25 3.28
CA ASP A 54 10.33 -13.86 3.75
C ASP A 54 10.66 -12.81 2.68
N HIS A 55 11.11 -13.22 1.48
CA HIS A 55 11.42 -12.28 0.42
C HIS A 55 10.18 -11.92 -0.37
N GLY A 56 9.91 -10.62 -0.42
CA GLY A 56 8.80 -10.09 -1.18
C GLY A 56 8.31 -8.75 -0.66
N ALA A 57 7.20 -8.33 -1.24
CA ALA A 57 6.39 -7.23 -0.75
C ALA A 57 4.95 -7.44 -1.19
N MET A 58 4.02 -6.78 -0.51
CA MET A 58 2.61 -6.74 -0.86
C MET A 58 2.16 -5.28 -0.83
N ASP A 59 1.28 -4.91 -1.75
CA ASP A 59 0.57 -3.65 -1.68
C ASP A 59 -0.89 -3.84 -2.14
N ILE A 60 -1.76 -2.92 -1.73
CA ILE A 60 -3.20 -2.97 -1.97
C ILE A 60 -3.61 -1.70 -2.70
N ASP A 61 -4.23 -1.86 -3.88
CA ASP A 61 -4.85 -0.72 -4.55
C ASP A 61 -6.07 -0.25 -3.75
N PRO A 62 -6.06 0.96 -3.15
CA PRO A 62 -7.17 1.43 -2.33
C PRO A 62 -8.46 1.69 -3.12
N ARG A 63 -8.40 1.75 -4.46
CA ARG A 63 -9.59 1.93 -5.32
C ARG A 63 -10.29 0.61 -5.60
N SER A 64 -9.53 -0.40 -6.00
CA SER A 64 -10.07 -1.70 -6.42
C SER A 64 -10.14 -2.72 -5.28
N GLY A 65 -9.40 -2.49 -4.19
CA GLY A 65 -9.26 -3.46 -3.10
C GLY A 65 -8.46 -4.70 -3.50
N ILE A 66 -7.77 -4.66 -4.65
CA ILE A 66 -6.96 -5.78 -5.13
C ILE A 66 -5.60 -5.71 -4.45
N ALA A 67 -5.24 -6.79 -3.75
CA ALA A 67 -3.91 -6.98 -3.21
C ALA A 67 -3.03 -7.68 -4.23
N ASN A 68 -1.88 -7.08 -4.54
CA ASN A 68 -0.84 -7.69 -5.36
C ASN A 68 0.41 -7.90 -4.51
N ALA A 69 1.03 -9.05 -4.66
CA ALA A 69 2.23 -9.40 -3.92
C ALA A 69 3.32 -9.97 -4.83
N ALA A 70 4.51 -9.40 -4.73
CA ALA A 70 5.73 -9.95 -5.29
C ALA A 70 6.31 -10.89 -4.24
N LEU A 71 6.18 -12.20 -4.41
CA LEU A 71 6.59 -13.18 -3.40
C LEU A 71 7.56 -14.19 -3.99
N GLN A 72 8.49 -14.68 -3.18
CA GLN A 72 9.33 -15.83 -3.49
C GLN A 72 8.71 -17.10 -2.92
N PRO A 73 8.19 -18.02 -3.76
CA PRO A 73 7.70 -19.31 -3.30
C PRO A 73 8.83 -20.12 -2.66
N ALA A 74 8.51 -20.89 -1.63
CA ALA A 74 9.49 -21.69 -0.90
C ALA A 74 10.29 -22.59 -1.86
N GLY A 75 11.62 -22.53 -1.76
CA GLY A 75 12.54 -23.31 -2.60
C GLY A 75 12.79 -22.75 -4.01
N GLN A 76 12.16 -21.64 -4.39
CA GLN A 76 12.45 -20.94 -5.65
C GLN A 76 13.55 -19.89 -5.45
N LEU A 77 14.17 -19.43 -6.55
CA LEU A 77 15.23 -18.40 -6.52
C LEU A 77 14.77 -17.02 -6.99
N GLU A 78 13.53 -16.91 -7.45
CA GLU A 78 13.01 -15.74 -8.16
C GLU A 78 11.64 -15.34 -7.60
N SER A 79 11.28 -14.06 -7.74
CA SER A 79 9.96 -13.57 -7.37
C SER A 79 8.90 -13.83 -8.45
N THR A 80 7.70 -14.15 -8.01
CA THR A 80 6.49 -14.26 -8.83
C THR A 80 5.45 -13.26 -8.31
N LEU A 81 4.69 -12.66 -9.22
CA LEU A 81 3.58 -11.80 -8.88
C LEU A 81 2.32 -12.63 -8.62
N TYR A 82 1.65 -12.34 -7.52
CA TYR A 82 0.42 -12.97 -7.07
C TYR A 82 -0.68 -11.93 -6.89
N ALA A 83 -1.91 -12.30 -7.22
CA ALA A 83 -3.10 -11.66 -6.67
C ALA A 83 -3.47 -12.38 -5.36
N ILE A 84 -3.66 -11.64 -4.27
CA ILE A 84 -4.10 -12.19 -2.99
C ILE A 84 -5.58 -11.86 -2.78
N ASN A 85 -6.40 -12.89 -2.56
CA ASN A 85 -7.81 -12.69 -2.24
C ASN A 85 -7.96 -12.26 -0.78
N LEU A 86 -8.35 -10.99 -0.53
CA LEU A 86 -8.48 -10.44 0.83
C LEU A 86 -9.66 -11.01 1.64
N GLN A 87 -10.54 -11.80 1.03
CA GLN A 87 -11.67 -12.45 1.69
C GLN A 87 -11.35 -13.90 2.08
N SER A 88 -10.65 -14.65 1.23
CA SER A 88 -10.31 -16.06 1.48
C SER A 88 -8.86 -16.31 1.89
N GLY A 89 -7.96 -15.35 1.67
CA GLY A 89 -6.52 -15.48 1.82
C GLY A 89 -5.80 -16.09 0.61
N ALA A 90 -6.51 -16.74 -0.31
CA ALA A 90 -5.87 -17.52 -1.38
C ALA A 90 -4.98 -16.68 -2.30
N ALA A 91 -3.78 -17.17 -2.60
CA ALA A 91 -2.84 -16.56 -3.54
C ALA A 91 -3.00 -17.18 -4.93
N THR A 92 -3.25 -16.35 -5.95
CA THR A 92 -3.33 -16.78 -7.36
C THR A 92 -2.14 -16.24 -8.14
N VAL A 93 -1.40 -17.13 -8.83
CA VAL A 93 -0.26 -16.75 -9.66
C VAL A 93 -0.71 -15.86 -10.83
N ILE A 94 -0.05 -14.72 -10.99
CA ILE A 94 -0.13 -13.89 -12.21
C ILE A 94 1.01 -14.24 -13.16
N GLY A 95 2.25 -14.31 -12.65
CA GLY A 95 3.43 -14.69 -13.45
C GLY A 95 4.75 -14.20 -12.88
N PRO A 96 5.89 -14.62 -13.46
CA PRO A 96 7.21 -14.21 -13.00
C PRO A 96 7.43 -12.70 -13.19
N ILE A 97 8.20 -12.09 -12.29
CA ILE A 97 8.56 -10.67 -12.34
C ILE A 97 10.05 -10.47 -11.98
N GLY A 98 10.56 -9.26 -12.16
CA GLY A 98 11.92 -8.90 -11.74
C GLY A 98 13.04 -9.48 -12.62
N GLY A 99 12.73 -10.31 -13.63
CA GLY A 99 13.74 -10.85 -14.54
C GLY A 99 14.69 -11.84 -13.86
N GLY A 100 14.18 -12.62 -12.91
CA GLY A 100 14.93 -13.65 -12.20
C GLY A 100 15.68 -13.18 -10.95
N ILE A 101 15.31 -12.02 -10.42
CA ILE A 101 15.80 -11.51 -9.14
C ILE A 101 14.73 -11.61 -8.06
N LEU A 102 15.17 -11.49 -6.81
CA LEU A 102 14.27 -11.30 -5.68
C LEU A 102 13.84 -9.85 -5.59
N ILE A 103 12.54 -9.63 -5.50
CA ILE A 103 11.93 -8.34 -5.23
C ILE A 103 11.78 -8.17 -3.72
N SER A 104 12.27 -7.05 -3.20
CA SER A 104 12.18 -6.71 -1.77
C SER A 104 11.16 -5.61 -1.46
N SER A 105 10.67 -4.91 -2.49
CA SER A 105 9.72 -3.80 -2.33
C SER A 105 8.86 -3.65 -3.58
N MET A 106 7.60 -3.30 -3.37
CA MET A 106 6.69 -2.88 -4.42
C MET A 106 5.78 -1.79 -3.88
N ALA A 107 5.23 -0.99 -4.79
CA ALA A 107 4.17 -0.04 -4.47
C ALA A 107 3.25 0.06 -5.69
N ILE A 108 1.96 0.20 -5.41
CA ILE A 108 0.95 0.55 -6.39
C ILE A 108 0.84 2.07 -6.39
N GLU A 109 0.94 2.67 -7.58
CA GLU A 109 0.85 4.12 -7.71
C GLU A 109 -0.50 4.62 -7.18
N PRO A 110 -0.50 5.61 -6.26
CA PRO A 110 -1.74 6.10 -5.71
C PRO A 110 -2.54 6.89 -6.77
N PRO A 111 -3.85 7.06 -6.53
CA PRO A 111 -4.71 7.91 -7.33
C PRO A 111 -4.13 9.33 -7.56
N VAL A 112 -3.83 9.72 -8.80
CA VAL A 112 -3.59 11.15 -9.11
C VAL A 112 -4.88 11.91 -8.84
N ARG A 113 -4.83 12.86 -7.90
CA ARG A 113 -5.93 13.79 -7.62
C ARG A 113 -5.70 15.07 -8.41
N PRO A 114 -6.65 15.54 -9.23
CA PRO A 114 -6.57 16.88 -9.80
C PRO A 114 -6.53 17.89 -8.65
N VAL A 115 -5.49 18.72 -8.60
CA VAL A 115 -5.50 19.91 -7.73
C VAL A 115 -6.39 20.96 -8.40
N THR A 116 -7.50 21.30 -7.77
CA THR A 116 -8.23 22.51 -8.15
C THR A 116 -7.39 23.70 -7.68
N GLU A 117 -6.63 24.32 -8.59
CA GLU A 117 -6.03 25.61 -8.28
C GLU A 117 -7.15 26.61 -7.96
N LEU A 118 -7.10 27.18 -6.76
CA LEU A 118 -7.92 28.34 -6.45
C LEU A 118 -7.44 29.48 -7.34
N ALA A 119 -8.28 29.92 -8.28
CA ALA A 119 -7.97 31.07 -9.10
C ALA A 119 -7.63 32.25 -8.16
N SER A 120 -6.38 32.70 -8.22
CA SER A 120 -5.97 33.91 -7.52
C SER A 120 -6.81 35.05 -8.08
N THR A 121 -7.80 35.51 -7.33
CA THR A 121 -8.59 36.68 -7.70
C THR A 121 -7.67 37.89 -7.56
N MET A 122 -6.99 38.27 -8.65
CA MET A 122 -6.29 39.55 -8.70
C MET A 122 -7.33 40.67 -8.58
N LEU A 123 -7.44 41.25 -7.39
CA LEU A 123 -8.09 42.53 -7.17
C LEU A 123 -7.23 43.62 -7.84
N LEU A 124 -7.50 43.92 -9.10
CA LEU A 124 -7.05 45.16 -9.72
C LEU A 124 -7.80 46.31 -9.02
N SER A 125 -7.10 47.03 -8.15
CA SER A 125 -7.60 48.31 -7.62
C SER A 125 -7.55 49.37 -8.73
N PRO A 126 -8.58 50.22 -8.88
CA PRO A 126 -8.55 51.29 -9.88
C PRO A 126 -7.50 52.33 -9.49
N ALA A 127 -6.69 52.73 -10.48
CA ALA A 127 -5.53 53.59 -10.32
C ALA A 127 -5.86 54.94 -9.66
N ALA A 128 -5.30 55.20 -8.48
CA ALA A 128 -5.10 56.54 -7.98
C ALA A 128 -3.82 57.10 -8.62
N ARG A 129 -3.93 57.85 -9.73
CA ARG A 129 -2.81 58.64 -10.24
C ARG A 129 -2.74 59.98 -9.51
N TYR A 130 -1.65 60.12 -8.77
CA TYR A 130 -1.12 61.32 -8.15
C TYR A 130 -1.02 62.48 -9.16
N ALA A 131 -1.53 63.65 -8.79
CA ALA A 131 -1.37 64.88 -9.55
C ALA A 131 0.03 65.47 -9.32
N HIS A 132 0.76 65.82 -10.40
CA HIS A 132 1.81 66.84 -10.35
C HIS A 132 2.10 67.39 -11.76
N VAL A 133 1.60 68.59 -12.07
CA VAL A 133 2.20 69.47 -13.08
C VAL A 133 2.28 70.86 -12.47
N SER A 134 3.50 71.29 -12.18
CA SER A 134 3.88 72.68 -11.90
C SER A 134 4.93 73.07 -12.93
N LEU A 135 4.99 74.39 -13.20
CA LEU A 135 5.78 75.15 -14.19
C LEU A 135 4.89 75.53 -15.39
N GLU A 136 4.74 76.80 -15.78
CA GLU A 136 5.74 77.86 -15.83
C GLU A 136 5.17 79.26 -15.50
N ARG A 137 6.02 80.12 -14.93
CA ARG A 137 5.85 81.58 -14.91
C ARG A 137 6.60 82.17 -16.11
N ALA A 138 5.96 83.11 -16.80
CA ALA A 138 6.57 84.33 -17.34
C ALA A 138 5.49 85.40 -17.41
#